data_AF-A0A942EMX8-F1
#
_entry.id   AF-A0A942EMX8-F1
#
_cell.length_a   1.000
_cell.length_b   1.000
_cell.length_c   1.000
_cell.angle_alpha   90.00
_cell.angle_beta   90.00
_cell.angle_gamma   90.00
#
_symmetry.space_group_name_H-M   'P 1'
#
loop_
_entity.id
_entity.type
_entity.pdbx_description
1 polymer ?
#
loop_
_entity_poly.entity_id
_entity_poly.type
_entity_poly.pdbx_seq_one_letter_code
_entity_poly.pdbx_strand_id
1 'polypeptide(L)' 'MSELLGKRLRALRRLKRLTQDDLANASGISVSMLSTIERGAKYPRVDLLRKFARVLEVSPEELFVLPEVISG' A
#
# COMPACT_ATOMS: atom_id res chain seq x y z
N MET A 1 -7.32 11.87 -5.02
CA MET A 1 -7.72 10.81 -5.97
C MET A 1 -7.18 9.42 -5.61
N SER A 2 -6.02 9.28 -4.95
CA SER A 2 -5.46 7.97 -4.57
C SER A 2 -5.65 7.59 -3.09
N GLU A 3 -6.55 8.25 -2.38
CA GLU A 3 -6.71 8.10 -0.92
C GLU A 3 -7.15 6.69 -0.52
N LEU A 4 -8.04 6.07 -1.31
CA LEU A 4 -8.50 4.70 -1.10
C LEU A 4 -7.35 3.68 -1.24
N LEU A 5 -6.55 3.80 -2.31
CA LEU A 5 -5.35 2.99 -2.51
C LEU A 5 -4.34 3.18 -1.37
N GLY A 6 -4.07 4.44 -0.98
CA GLY A 6 -3.15 4.73 0.12
C GLY A 6 -3.58 4.12 1.45
N LYS A 7 -4.87 4.22 1.78
CA LYS A 7 -5.49 3.59 2.96
C LYS A 7 -5.38 2.06 2.89
N ARG A 8 -5.69 1.45 1.75
CA ARG A 8 -5.61 -0.01 1.56
C ARG A 8 -4.19 -0.52 1.66
N LEU A 9 -3.23 0.15 1.02
CA LEU A 9 -1.80 -0.17 1.11
C LEU A 9 -1.31 -0.14 2.56
N ARG A 10 -1.68 0.92 3.31
CA ARG A 10 -1.36 1.05 4.74
C ARG A 10 -1.97 -0.07 5.58
N ALA A 11 -3.21 -0.45 5.30
CA ALA A 11 -3.90 -1.54 6.00
C ALA A 11 -3.19 -2.88 5.77
N LEU A 12 -2.91 -3.23 4.51
CA LEU A 12 -2.21 -4.46 4.15
C LEU A 12 -0.81 -4.52 4.76
N ARG A 13 -0.06 -3.41 4.74
CA ARG A 13 1.25 -3.30 5.40
C ARG A 13 1.17 -3.61 6.89
N ARG A 14 0.17 -3.04 7.58
CA ARG A 14 -0.05 -3.28 9.01
C ARG A 14 -0.48 -4.71 9.30
N LEU A 15 -1.29 -5.32 8.44
CA LEU A 15 -1.67 -6.75 8.56
C LEU A 15 -0.45 -7.66 8.47
N LYS A 16 0.54 -7.32 7.62
CA LYS A 16 1.84 -7.99 7.54
C LYS A 16 2.84 -7.57 8.62
N ARG A 17 2.43 -6.73 9.59
CA ARG A 17 3.27 -6.21 10.69
C ARG A 17 4.53 -5.47 10.24
N LEU A 18 4.50 -4.87 9.05
CA LEU A 18 5.62 -4.13 8.48
C LEU A 18 5.57 -2.64 8.90
N THR A 19 6.71 -2.08 9.24
CA THR A 19 6.89 -0.62 9.37
C THR A 19 6.92 0.05 7.99
N GLN A 20 6.84 1.39 7.96
CA GLN A 20 7.02 2.10 6.68
C GLN A 20 8.44 1.90 6.13
N ASP A 21 9.45 1.87 6.99
CA ASP A 21 10.83 1.52 6.63
C ASP A 21 10.91 0.14 5.97
N ASP A 22 10.30 -0.89 6.56
CA ASP A 22 10.36 -2.25 6.01
C ASP A 22 9.80 -2.33 4.58
N LEU A 23 8.58 -1.80 4.37
CA LEU A 23 7.96 -1.85 3.04
C LEU A 23 8.69 -0.94 2.03
N ALA A 24 9.17 0.22 2.48
CA ALA A 24 9.91 1.14 1.62
C ALA A 24 11.23 0.51 1.13
N ASN A 25 11.99 -0.06 2.06
CA ASN A 25 13.24 -0.76 1.78
C ASN A 25 13.01 -1.96 0.84
N ALA A 26 12.04 -2.83 1.16
CA ALA A 26 11.72 -3.99 0.34
C ALA A 26 11.18 -3.63 -1.06
N SER A 27 10.59 -2.43 -1.22
CA SER A 27 10.07 -1.94 -2.50
C SER A 27 11.06 -1.05 -3.26
N GLY A 28 12.22 -0.76 -2.68
CA GLY A 28 13.26 0.09 -3.27
C GLY A 28 12.84 1.56 -3.43
N ILE A 29 12.12 2.11 -2.45
CA ILE A 29 11.72 3.53 -2.40
C ILE A 29 12.07 4.15 -1.05
N SER A 30 12.06 5.47 -0.97
CA SER A 30 12.23 6.15 0.32
C SER A 30 10.98 6.05 1.18
N VAL A 31 11.17 6.06 2.51
CA VAL A 31 10.07 6.11 3.50
C VAL A 31 9.16 7.31 3.26
N SER A 32 9.73 8.46 2.90
CA SER A 32 8.96 9.68 2.57
C SER A 32 8.04 9.46 1.35
N MET A 33 8.52 8.75 0.32
CA MET A 33 7.70 8.39 -0.84
C MET A 33 6.57 7.45 -0.44
N LEU A 34 6.86 6.41 0.34
CA LEU A 34 5.82 5.50 0.83
C LEU A 34 4.77 6.25 1.66
N SER A 35 5.22 7.10 2.57
CA SER A 35 4.34 7.93 3.41
C SER A 35 3.43 8.84 2.59
N THR A 36 3.95 9.42 1.50
CA THR A 36 3.19 10.24 0.55
C THR A 36 2.14 9.41 -0.21
N ILE A 37 2.47 8.18 -0.59
CA ILE A 37 1.55 7.23 -1.24
C ILE A 37 0.45 6.81 -0.27
N GLU A 38 0.79 6.43 0.97
CA GLU A 38 -0.18 5.99 1.98
C GLU A 38 -1.16 7.09 2.41
N ARG A 39 -0.75 8.37 2.33
CA ARG A 39 -1.64 9.51 2.52
C ARG A 39 -2.52 9.83 1.30
N GLY A 40 -2.35 9.13 0.18
CA GLY A 40 -3.11 9.38 -1.05
C GLY A 40 -2.68 10.65 -1.80
N ALA A 41 -1.49 11.18 -1.48
CA ALA A 41 -0.94 12.39 -2.11
C ALA A 41 -0.15 12.08 -3.39
N LYS A 42 0.18 10.82 -3.63
CA LYS A 42 0.84 10.37 -4.86
C LYS A 42 0.30 9.02 -5.30
N TYR A 43 0.08 8.87 -6.60
CA TYR A 43 -0.25 7.59 -7.20
C TYR A 43 1.04 6.87 -7.65
N PRO A 44 1.29 5.64 -7.19
CA PRO A 44 2.46 4.86 -7.60
C PRO A 44 2.33 4.34 -9.04
N ARG A 45 3.46 4.17 -9.73
CA ARG A 45 3.48 3.51 -11.05
C ARG A 45 3.15 2.03 -10.91
N VAL A 46 2.72 1.40 -12.01
CA VAL A 46 2.34 -0.03 -12.06
C VAL A 46 3.44 -0.94 -11.52
N ASP A 47 4.71 -0.70 -11.86
CA ASP A 47 5.81 -1.53 -11.37
C ASP A 47 5.97 -1.45 -9.84
N LEU A 48 5.71 -0.28 -9.26
CA LEU A 48 5.77 -0.11 -7.82
C LEU A 48 4.57 -0.77 -7.12
N LEU A 49 3.38 -0.74 -7.73
CA LEU A 49 2.22 -1.51 -7.26
C LEU A 49 2.53 -3.01 -7.24
N ARG A 50 3.16 -3.55 -8.28
CA ARG A 50 3.57 -4.96 -8.34
C ARG A 50 4.59 -5.30 -7.25
N LYS A 51 5.53 -4.39 -6.95
CA LYS A 51 6.48 -4.57 -5.85
C LYS A 51 5.77 -4.60 -4.49
N PHE A 52 4.85 -3.66 -4.24
CA PHE A 52 4.04 -3.68 -3.02
C PHE A 52 3.27 -4.97 -2.87
N ALA A 53 2.56 -5.41 -3.91
CA ALA A 53 1.81 -6.67 -3.89
C ALA A 53 2.70 -7.87 -3.57
N ARG A 54 3.90 -7.94 -4.16
CA ARG A 54 4.88 -9.00 -3.89
C ARG A 54 5.36 -8.99 -2.44
N VAL A 55 5.78 -7.85 -1.91
CA VAL A 55 6.26 -7.73 -0.52
C VAL A 55 5.14 -8.03 0.48
N LEU A 56 3.92 -7.61 0.16
CA LEU A 56 2.74 -7.84 0.98
C LEU A 56 2.11 -9.21 0.74
N GLU A 57 2.69 -10.06 -0.12
CA GLU A 57 2.20 -11.40 -0.46
C GLU A 57 0.69 -11.42 -0.76
N VAL A 58 0.24 -10.45 -1.54
CA VAL A 58 -1.14 -10.34 -2.03
C VAL A 58 -1.15 -10.24 -3.54
N SER A 59 -2.33 -10.44 -4.14
CA SER A 59 -2.51 -10.14 -5.55
C SER A 59 -2.53 -8.61 -5.77
N PRO A 60 -2.17 -8.09 -6.97
CA PRO A 60 -2.26 -6.66 -7.25
C PRO A 60 -3.66 -6.06 -7.06
N GLU A 61 -4.71 -6.87 -7.29
CA GLU A 61 -6.11 -6.49 -7.14
C GLU A 61 -6.47 -6.16 -5.69
N GLU A 62 -5.88 -6.87 -4.72
CA GLU A 62 -6.07 -6.64 -3.29
C GLU A 62 -5.67 -5.23 -2.85
N LEU A 63 -4.78 -4.54 -3.60
CA LEU A 63 -4.44 -3.14 -3.35
C LEU A 63 -5.60 -2.18 -3.64
N PHE A 64 -6.61 -2.63 -4.39
CA PHE A 64 -7.76 -1.86 -4.84
C PHE A 64 -9.09 -2.33 -4.21
N VAL A 65 -9.10 -3.49 -3.54
CA VAL A 65 -10.28 -3.97 -2.81
C VAL A 65 -10.40 -3.20 -1.49
N LEU A 66 -11.51 -2.50 -1.31
CA LEU A 66 -11.88 -1.94 0.00
C LEU A 66 -12.55 -3.04 0.83
N PRO A 67 -12.26 -3.16 2.13
CA PRO A 67 -13.09 -3.98 3.00
C PRO A 67 -14.51 -3.42 2.92
N GLU A 68 -15.49 -4.26 2.58
CA GLU A 68 -16.88 -3.88 2.68
C GLU A 68 -17.14 -3.44 4.11
N VAL A 69 -17.57 -2.19 4.28
CA VAL A 69 -18.12 -1.74 5.55
C VAL A 69 -19.43 -2.50 5.68
N ILE A 70 -19.43 -3.56 6.50
CA ILE A 70 -20.68 -4.12 7.01
C ILE A 70 -21.22 -3.03 7.94
N SER A 71 -22.03 -2.15 7.38
CA SER A 71 -22.85 -1.21 8.13
C SER A 71 -23.89 -2.06 8.87
N GLY A 72 -23.55 -2.41 10.11
CA GLY A 72 -24.54 -2.82 11.11
C GLY A 72 -25.24 -1.59 11.68
#